data_AF-A0A7R9Y969-F1
#
_entry.id   AF-A0A7R9Y969-F1
#
_cell.length_a   1.000
_cell.length_b   1.000
_cell.length_c   1.000
_cell.angle_alpha   90.00
_cell.angle_beta   90.00
_cell.angle_gamma   90.00
#
_symmetry.space_group_name_H-M   'P 1'
#
loop_
_entity.id
_entity.type
_entity.pdbx_description
1 polymer ?
#
loop_
_entity_poly.entity_id
_entity_poly.type
_entity_poly.pdbx_seq_one_letter_code
_entity_poly.pdbx_strand_id
1 'polypeptide(L)'
;MDPSAEVRAAANDTDGASGAYETMSVRELKDLLKRRGVDMSLAVEKEDLVRLAAAHEDFDAEARLIFERVNLEPGFRTRYSNADPIWQSPDTGARVYVGNLETARSREMLQMHGISAVVNCQGLDSQNFFEDDPSVDYFRFPIATWAISGAKMDTREGVLAYFQPLWDWIDEKMEEQRSVLIHCLAGAHRAGTTGTAFLMYKENLPLEVAISTAKTLRPIINPFGRLTTLLDRYGKALAATRADEGEEGA
;
A
#
# COMPACT_ATOMS: atom_id res chain seq x y z
N MET A 1 -28.59 11.25 -14.83
CA MET A 1 -28.35 10.20 -13.82
C MET A 1 -28.77 10.78 -12.49
N ASP A 2 -29.52 10.02 -11.68
CA ASP A 2 -30.02 10.47 -10.38
C ASP A 2 -28.87 10.49 -9.37
N PRO A 3 -28.45 11.66 -8.86
CA PRO A 3 -27.33 11.78 -7.91
C PRO A 3 -27.57 11.02 -6.59
N SER A 4 -28.85 10.76 -6.25
CA SER A 4 -29.21 9.99 -5.05
C SER A 4 -28.89 8.49 -5.19
N ALA A 5 -28.72 8.00 -6.42
CA ALA A 5 -28.31 6.63 -6.69
C ALA A 5 -26.81 6.41 -6.48
N GLU A 6 -25.96 7.41 -6.76
CA GLU A 6 -24.51 7.34 -6.51
C GLU A 6 -24.20 7.31 -5.00
N VAL A 7 -24.90 8.13 -4.22
CA VAL A 7 -24.79 8.15 -2.74
C VAL A 7 -25.28 6.85 -2.11
N ARG A 8 -26.31 6.21 -2.69
CA ARG A 8 -26.84 4.92 -2.21
C ARG A 8 -26.01 3.72 -2.66
N ALA A 9 -25.41 3.75 -3.85
CA ALA A 9 -24.53 2.69 -4.33
C ALA A 9 -23.21 2.65 -3.55
N ALA A 10 -22.72 3.81 -3.09
CA ALA A 10 -21.56 3.91 -2.21
C ALA A 10 -21.77 3.29 -0.81
N ALA A 11 -23.01 3.00 -0.40
CA ALA A 11 -23.33 2.57 0.96
C ALA A 11 -22.96 1.10 1.29
N ASN A 12 -22.70 0.25 0.30
CA ASN A 12 -22.48 -1.18 0.53
C ASN A 12 -21.01 -1.63 0.56
N ASP A 13 -20.05 -0.74 0.27
CA ASP A 13 -18.62 -1.10 0.12
C ASP A 13 -17.66 -0.30 1.04
N THR A 14 -18.19 0.58 1.91
CA THR A 14 -17.37 1.59 2.61
C THR A 14 -16.97 1.27 4.04
N ASP A 15 -17.40 0.15 4.63
CA ASP A 15 -17.20 -0.14 6.07
C ASP A 15 -15.71 -0.22 6.50
N GLY A 16 -14.79 -0.42 5.55
CA GLY A 16 -13.34 -0.34 5.81
C GLY A 16 -12.69 1.02 5.54
N ALA A 17 -13.32 1.88 4.72
CA ALA A 17 -12.72 3.12 4.23
C ALA A 17 -13.23 4.35 4.99
N SER A 18 -14.48 4.37 5.45
CA SER A 18 -15.11 5.49 6.18
C SER A 18 -14.32 5.85 7.44
N GLY A 19 -13.94 4.86 8.25
CA GLY A 19 -13.19 5.06 9.50
C GLY A 19 -11.87 5.82 9.32
N ALA A 20 -11.23 5.72 8.16
CA ALA A 20 -9.99 6.44 7.87
C ALA A 20 -10.19 7.96 7.68
N TYR A 21 -11.41 8.41 7.39
CA TYR A 21 -11.75 9.81 7.15
C TYR A 21 -12.57 10.44 8.30
N GLU A 22 -13.03 9.66 9.27
CA GLU A 22 -13.85 10.14 10.39
C GLU A 22 -13.15 11.19 11.26
N THR A 23 -11.82 11.08 11.39
CA THR A 23 -11.01 12.00 12.21
C THR A 23 -10.72 13.33 11.52
N MET A 24 -10.97 13.46 10.21
CA MET A 24 -10.76 14.70 9.46
C MET A 24 -11.83 15.75 9.79
N SER A 25 -11.44 17.02 9.76
CA SER A 25 -12.37 18.14 9.85
C SER A 25 -13.18 18.31 8.56
N VAL A 26 -14.34 18.97 8.65
CA VAL A 26 -15.18 19.31 7.49
C VAL A 26 -14.39 20.08 6.43
N ARG A 27 -13.49 20.97 6.86
CA ARG A 27 -12.64 21.74 5.94
C ARG A 27 -11.69 20.83 5.16
N GLU A 28 -10.98 19.93 5.86
CA GLU A 28 -10.03 19.01 5.23
C GLU A 28 -10.73 18.05 4.27
N LEU A 29 -11.93 17.56 4.63
CA LEU A 29 -12.76 16.72 3.76
C LEU A 29 -13.18 17.47 2.49
N LYS A 30 -13.64 18.72 2.62
CA LYS A 30 -14.01 19.55 1.45
C LYS A 30 -12.81 19.83 0.55
N ASP A 31 -11.66 20.15 1.13
CA ASP A 31 -10.42 20.37 0.36
C ASP A 31 -9.93 19.09 -0.33
N LEU A 32 -10.08 17.92 0.30
CA LEU A 32 -9.80 16.62 -0.30
C LEU A 32 -10.74 16.32 -1.47
N LEU A 33 -12.05 16.40 -1.26
CA LEU A 33 -13.06 16.10 -2.27
C LEU A 33 -12.99 17.05 -3.47
N LYS A 34 -12.72 18.33 -3.22
CA LYS A 34 -12.46 19.31 -4.28
C LYS A 34 -11.25 18.93 -5.14
N ARG A 35 -10.14 18.50 -4.51
CA ARG A 35 -8.95 18.03 -5.25
C ARG A 35 -9.22 16.77 -6.06
N ARG A 36 -10.16 15.94 -5.61
CA ARG A 36 -10.63 14.74 -6.33
C ARG A 36 -11.70 15.04 -7.39
N GLY A 37 -12.08 16.31 -7.59
CA GLY A 37 -13.08 16.71 -8.57
C GLY A 37 -14.51 16.27 -8.23
N VAL A 38 -14.78 15.93 -6.96
CA VAL A 38 -16.09 15.46 -6.51
C VAL A 38 -17.00 16.65 -6.24
N ASP A 39 -18.21 16.63 -6.82
CA ASP A 39 -19.24 17.60 -6.47
C ASP A 39 -19.79 17.31 -5.07
N MET A 40 -19.77 18.33 -4.22
CA MET A 40 -20.21 18.27 -2.83
C MET A 40 -21.53 19.02 -2.61
N SER A 41 -22.19 19.47 -3.68
CA SER A 41 -23.44 20.23 -3.61
C SER A 41 -24.56 19.53 -2.82
N LEU A 42 -24.49 18.20 -2.74
CA LEU A 42 -25.45 17.34 -2.04
C LEU A 42 -24.98 16.88 -0.65
N ALA A 43 -23.75 17.21 -0.25
CA ALA A 43 -23.24 16.86 1.07
C ALA A 43 -23.70 17.89 2.11
N VAL A 44 -24.63 17.49 2.96
CA VAL A 44 -25.25 18.40 3.96
C VAL A 44 -24.51 18.28 5.28
N GLU A 45 -24.20 17.05 5.69
CA GLU A 45 -23.55 16.76 6.97
C GLU A 45 -22.11 16.27 6.79
N LYS A 46 -21.34 16.24 7.89
CA LYS A 46 -19.95 15.73 7.86
C LYS A 46 -19.90 14.27 7.40
N GLU A 47 -20.88 13.47 7.81
CA GLU A 47 -21.00 12.06 7.47
C GLU A 47 -21.13 11.85 5.95
N ASP A 48 -21.80 12.77 5.24
CA ASP A 48 -21.91 12.70 3.78
C ASP A 48 -20.55 12.94 3.10
N LEU A 49 -19.77 13.88 3.63
CA LEU A 49 -18.41 14.15 3.14
C LEU A 49 -17.47 12.97 3.42
N VAL A 50 -17.59 12.32 4.57
CA VAL A 50 -16.83 11.10 4.90
C VAL A 50 -17.16 9.98 3.92
N ARG A 51 -18.45 9.75 3.64
CA ARG A 51 -18.91 8.75 2.67
C ARG A 51 -18.39 9.06 1.25
N LEU A 52 -18.49 10.31 0.82
CA LEU A 52 -17.97 10.72 -0.48
C LEU A 52 -16.45 10.52 -0.56
N ALA A 53 -15.71 10.83 0.51
CA ALA A 53 -14.26 10.66 0.53
C ALA A 53 -13.85 9.18 0.46
N ALA A 54 -14.57 8.32 1.16
CA ALA A 54 -14.39 6.87 1.10
C ALA A 54 -14.73 6.29 -0.29
N ALA A 55 -15.82 6.75 -0.92
CA ALA A 55 -16.27 6.27 -2.22
C ALA A 55 -15.36 6.69 -3.38
N HIS A 56 -14.66 7.82 -3.25
CA HIS A 56 -13.81 8.40 -4.30
C HIS A 56 -12.32 8.26 -3.98
N GLU A 57 -11.89 7.15 -3.39
CA GLU A 57 -10.47 6.85 -3.24
C GLU A 57 -9.82 6.51 -4.58
N ASP A 58 -8.96 7.39 -5.07
CA ASP A 58 -8.15 7.16 -6.27
C ASP A 58 -6.65 7.22 -5.93
N PHE A 59 -6.06 6.03 -5.73
CA PHE A 59 -4.63 5.90 -5.44
C PHE A 59 -3.72 6.36 -6.58
N ASP A 60 -4.20 6.31 -7.83
CA ASP A 60 -3.45 6.75 -9.01
C ASP A 60 -3.49 8.26 -9.16
N ALA A 61 -4.64 8.90 -8.91
CA ALA A 61 -4.73 10.36 -8.87
C ALA A 61 -3.85 10.94 -7.77
N GLU A 62 -3.91 10.39 -6.55
CA GLU A 62 -3.05 10.83 -5.44
C GLU A 62 -1.55 10.59 -5.76
N ALA A 63 -1.22 9.52 -6.49
CA ALA A 63 0.15 9.29 -6.96
C ALA A 63 0.59 10.32 -8.02
N ARG A 64 -0.29 10.74 -8.94
CA ARG A 64 0.00 11.81 -9.91
C ARG A 64 0.34 13.14 -9.24
N LEU A 65 -0.33 13.48 -8.15
CA LEU A 65 -0.02 14.67 -7.35
C LEU A 65 1.38 14.62 -6.72
N ILE A 66 1.88 13.43 -6.38
CA ILE A 66 3.27 13.29 -5.89
C ILE A 66 4.24 13.65 -7.01
N PHE A 67 4.03 13.12 -8.22
CA PHE A 67 4.87 13.43 -9.38
C PHE A 67 4.91 14.92 -9.71
N GLU A 68 3.78 15.62 -9.61
CA GLU A 68 3.74 17.08 -9.77
C GLU A 68 4.58 17.79 -8.70
N ARG A 69 4.45 17.43 -7.42
CA ARG A 69 5.20 18.07 -6.33
C ARG A 69 6.70 17.85 -6.41
N VAL A 70 7.14 16.64 -6.78
CA VAL A 70 8.57 16.32 -6.86
C VAL A 70 9.26 16.94 -8.07
N ASN A 71 8.49 17.38 -9.08
CA ASN A 71 8.99 18.08 -10.27
C ASN A 71 8.96 19.62 -10.17
N LEU A 72 8.59 20.21 -9.03
CA LEU A 72 8.29 21.66 -8.94
C LEU A 72 9.22 22.52 -8.06
N GLU A 73 10.29 21.97 -7.46
CA GLU A 73 11.18 22.76 -6.58
C GLU A 73 12.62 22.89 -7.14
N PRO A 74 12.98 24.04 -7.74
CA PRO A 74 14.36 24.35 -8.10
C PRO A 74 15.22 24.47 -6.83
N GLY A 75 16.22 23.60 -6.67
CA GLY A 75 17.24 23.72 -5.61
C GLY A 75 17.27 22.59 -4.57
N PHE A 76 16.32 21.67 -4.57
CA PHE A 76 16.43 20.42 -3.80
C PHE A 76 17.02 19.32 -4.69
N ARG A 77 18.14 18.71 -4.28
CA ARG A 77 18.54 17.39 -4.77
C ARG A 77 17.33 16.47 -4.65
N THR A 78 16.93 15.80 -5.73
CA THR A 78 15.70 15.02 -5.80
C THR A 78 15.66 14.02 -4.64
N ARG A 79 14.84 14.28 -3.61
CA ARG A 79 14.50 13.30 -2.56
C ARG A 79 13.68 12.13 -3.10
N TYR A 80 13.45 12.11 -4.41
CA TYR A 80 12.64 11.14 -5.12
C TYR A 80 13.54 10.14 -5.84
N SER A 81 13.80 9.01 -5.19
CA SER A 81 14.36 7.82 -5.84
C SER A 81 13.23 6.98 -6.46
N ASN A 82 13.51 6.33 -7.59
CA ASN A 82 12.54 5.43 -8.22
C ASN A 82 12.27 4.17 -7.38
N ALA A 83 13.27 3.71 -6.63
CA ALA A 83 13.13 2.65 -5.64
C ALA A 83 14.15 2.82 -4.51
N ASP A 84 13.78 2.42 -3.30
CA ASP A 84 14.66 2.43 -2.14
C ASP A 84 14.61 1.06 -1.44
N PRO A 85 15.75 0.50 -0.98
CA PRO A 85 15.75 -0.71 -0.19
C PRO A 85 15.15 -0.42 1.18
N ILE A 86 14.17 -1.23 1.58
CA ILE A 86 13.55 -1.15 2.91
C ILE A 86 14.08 -2.23 3.85
N TRP A 87 14.72 -3.26 3.32
CA TRP A 87 15.24 -4.38 4.11
C TRP A 87 16.36 -5.09 3.35
N GLN A 88 17.29 -5.71 4.07
CA GLN A 88 18.36 -6.54 3.52
C GLN A 88 18.54 -7.79 4.36
N SER A 89 18.59 -8.95 3.69
CA SER A 89 18.90 -10.23 4.31
C SER A 89 20.32 -10.23 4.84
N PRO A 90 20.54 -10.54 6.13
CA PRO A 90 21.88 -10.68 6.67
C PRO A 90 22.61 -11.92 6.09
N ASP A 91 21.87 -12.95 5.70
CA ASP A 91 22.43 -14.24 5.27
C ASP A 91 22.77 -14.25 3.78
N THR A 92 21.85 -13.74 2.94
CA THR A 92 22.00 -13.79 1.48
C THR A 92 22.40 -12.46 0.86
N GLY A 93 22.29 -11.35 1.61
CA GLY A 93 22.48 -10.00 1.09
C GLY A 93 21.37 -9.52 0.15
N ALA A 94 20.38 -10.37 -0.17
CA ALA A 94 19.21 -10.02 -0.97
C ALA A 94 18.41 -8.90 -0.31
N ARG A 95 17.74 -8.06 -1.11
CA ARG A 95 17.06 -6.86 -0.62
C ARG A 95 15.60 -6.84 -1.04
N VAL A 96 14.78 -6.22 -0.20
CA VAL A 96 13.42 -5.82 -0.56
C VAL A 96 13.41 -4.33 -0.83
N TYR A 97 12.94 -3.97 -2.02
CA TYR A 97 12.79 -2.60 -2.48
C TYR A 97 11.32 -2.19 -2.49
N VAL A 98 11.05 -0.93 -2.14
CA VAL A 98 9.77 -0.28 -2.47
C VAL A 98 10.02 0.73 -3.57
N GLY A 99 9.25 0.64 -4.66
CA GLY A 99 9.49 1.48 -5.83
C GLY A 99 8.26 1.84 -6.65
N ASN A 100 8.50 2.62 -7.70
CA ASN A 100 7.49 3.15 -8.60
C ASN A 100 7.43 2.37 -9.93
N LEU A 101 6.54 2.80 -10.82
CA LEU A 101 6.35 2.19 -12.13
C LEU A 101 7.59 2.30 -13.04
N GLU A 102 8.39 3.36 -12.86
CA GLU A 102 9.62 3.57 -13.62
C GLU A 102 10.65 2.46 -13.34
N THR A 103 10.83 2.08 -12.08
CA THR A 103 11.69 0.93 -11.73
C THR A 103 11.13 -0.36 -12.34
N ALA A 104 9.82 -0.60 -12.20
CA ALA A 104 9.19 -1.84 -12.65
C ALA A 104 9.23 -2.05 -14.18
N ARG A 105 9.26 -0.96 -14.96
CA ARG A 105 9.36 -1.01 -16.43
C ARG A 105 10.78 -0.94 -16.97
N SER A 106 11.77 -0.65 -16.12
CA SER A 106 13.16 -0.44 -16.53
C SER A 106 14.01 -1.66 -16.23
N ARG A 107 14.32 -2.45 -17.27
CA ARG A 107 15.23 -3.59 -17.16
C ARG A 107 16.59 -3.21 -16.60
N GLU A 108 17.11 -2.04 -16.98
CA GLU A 108 18.37 -1.51 -16.47
C GLU A 108 18.32 -1.27 -14.96
N MET A 109 17.24 -0.67 -14.45
CA MET A 109 17.09 -0.46 -13.00
C MET A 109 16.92 -1.76 -12.23
N LEU A 110 16.15 -2.72 -12.79
CA LEU A 110 16.02 -4.05 -12.19
C LEU A 110 17.38 -4.75 -12.08
N GLN A 111 18.17 -4.75 -13.17
CA GLN A 111 19.51 -5.35 -13.20
C GLN A 111 20.49 -4.64 -12.26
N MET A 112 20.49 -3.31 -12.23
CA MET A 112 21.34 -2.50 -11.34
C MET A 112 21.13 -2.83 -9.87
N HIS A 113 19.89 -3.17 -9.49
CA HIS A 113 19.53 -3.54 -8.12
C HIS A 113 19.51 -5.05 -7.87
N GLY A 114 19.86 -5.88 -8.85
CA GLY A 114 19.78 -7.34 -8.73
C GLY A 114 18.34 -7.85 -8.49
N ILE A 115 17.34 -7.09 -8.94
CA ILE A 115 15.93 -7.45 -8.81
C ILE A 115 15.56 -8.42 -9.93
N SER A 116 15.03 -9.57 -9.54
CA SER A 116 14.46 -10.57 -10.46
C SER A 116 13.12 -11.11 -9.97
N ALA A 117 12.57 -10.54 -8.90
CA ALA A 117 11.25 -10.86 -8.37
C ALA A 117 10.48 -9.55 -8.15
N VAL A 118 9.25 -9.45 -8.69
CA VAL A 118 8.47 -8.22 -8.71
C VAL A 118 7.06 -8.45 -8.19
N VAL A 119 6.71 -7.75 -7.11
CA VAL A 119 5.35 -7.67 -6.56
C VAL A 119 4.66 -6.44 -7.14
N ASN A 120 3.61 -6.66 -7.94
CA ASN A 120 2.81 -5.58 -8.51
C ASN A 120 1.57 -5.32 -7.64
N CYS A 121 1.59 -4.20 -6.91
CA CYS A 121 0.55 -3.84 -5.95
C CYS A 121 -0.66 -3.10 -6.57
N GLN A 122 -0.71 -2.98 -7.90
CA GLN A 122 -1.76 -2.26 -8.63
C GLN A 122 -2.92 -3.18 -9.03
N GLY A 123 -3.96 -2.62 -9.64
CA GLY A 123 -5.10 -3.38 -10.14
C GLY A 123 -4.71 -4.43 -11.18
N LEU A 124 -5.63 -5.38 -11.43
CA LEU A 124 -5.43 -6.50 -12.36
C LEU A 124 -5.28 -6.04 -13.83
N ASP A 125 -5.70 -4.82 -14.13
CA ASP A 125 -5.58 -4.15 -15.42
C ASP A 125 -4.19 -3.57 -15.68
N SER A 126 -3.35 -3.42 -14.65
CA SER A 126 -2.00 -2.89 -14.81
C SER A 126 -1.02 -3.94 -15.34
N GLN A 127 -0.14 -3.52 -16.24
CA GLN A 127 0.85 -4.38 -16.89
C GLN A 127 1.94 -4.88 -15.92
N ASN A 128 2.33 -6.15 -16.08
CA ASN A 128 3.62 -6.68 -15.66
C ASN A 128 4.58 -6.61 -16.88
N PHE A 129 5.57 -5.71 -16.85
CA PHE A 129 6.33 -5.36 -18.06
C PHE A 129 7.21 -6.47 -18.62
N PHE A 130 7.58 -7.43 -17.78
CA PHE A 130 8.47 -8.55 -18.14
C PHE A 130 7.83 -9.90 -17.79
N GLU A 131 6.50 -10.00 -17.81
CA GLU A 131 5.78 -11.24 -17.44
C GLU A 131 6.11 -12.43 -18.34
N ASP A 132 6.40 -12.16 -19.62
CA ASP A 132 6.82 -13.17 -20.59
C ASP A 132 8.33 -13.52 -20.50
N ASP A 133 9.09 -12.86 -19.62
CA ASP A 133 10.51 -13.11 -19.42
C ASP A 133 10.72 -14.09 -18.25
N PRO A 134 11.23 -15.31 -18.49
CA PRO A 134 11.43 -16.31 -17.45
C PRO A 134 12.50 -15.93 -16.40
N SER A 135 13.24 -14.84 -16.60
CA SER A 135 14.21 -14.33 -15.63
C SER A 135 13.58 -13.39 -14.59
N VAL A 136 12.30 -13.04 -14.73
CA VAL A 136 11.59 -12.14 -13.81
C VAL A 136 10.31 -12.81 -13.31
N ASP A 137 10.29 -13.14 -12.02
CA ASP A 137 9.09 -13.71 -11.40
C ASP A 137 8.16 -12.58 -10.97
N TYR A 138 6.86 -12.76 -11.17
CA TYR A 138 5.85 -11.80 -10.77
C TYR A 138 4.91 -12.36 -9.71
N PHE A 139 4.57 -11.51 -8.73
CA PHE A 139 3.47 -11.73 -7.81
C PHE A 139 2.47 -10.58 -7.93
N ARG A 140 1.23 -10.90 -8.30
CA ARG A 140 0.15 -9.91 -8.41
C ARG A 140 -0.53 -9.75 -7.05
N PHE A 141 -0.49 -8.56 -6.47
CA PHE A 141 -1.11 -8.28 -5.17
C PHE A 141 -1.92 -6.98 -5.18
N PRO A 142 -3.15 -6.98 -5.71
CA PRO A 142 -3.95 -5.76 -5.86
C PRO A 142 -4.48 -5.26 -4.50
N ILE A 143 -3.58 -4.73 -3.67
CA ILE A 143 -3.83 -4.41 -2.27
C ILE A 143 -4.96 -3.40 -2.10
N ALA A 144 -5.20 -2.54 -3.09
CA ALA A 144 -6.32 -1.61 -3.05
C ALA A 144 -7.67 -2.32 -3.00
N THR A 145 -7.83 -3.56 -3.47
CA THR A 145 -9.12 -4.29 -3.43
C THR A 145 -9.19 -5.29 -2.26
N TRP A 146 -8.39 -5.11 -1.20
CA TRP A 146 -8.34 -6.03 -0.05
C TRP A 146 -9.71 -6.31 0.58
N ALA A 147 -10.59 -5.30 0.63
CA ALA A 147 -11.91 -5.41 1.25
C ALA A 147 -12.85 -6.39 0.51
N ILE A 148 -12.62 -6.59 -0.78
CA ILE A 148 -13.38 -7.50 -1.65
C ILE A 148 -12.57 -8.73 -2.08
N SER A 149 -11.47 -9.02 -1.37
CA SER A 149 -10.56 -10.14 -1.69
C SER A 149 -11.18 -11.53 -1.46
N GLY A 150 -12.36 -11.60 -0.84
CA GLY A 150 -13.00 -12.84 -0.42
C GLY A 150 -12.48 -13.38 0.92
N ALA A 151 -11.41 -12.80 1.47
CA ALA A 151 -10.96 -13.10 2.82
C ALA A 151 -11.89 -12.48 3.89
N LYS A 152 -11.99 -13.12 5.06
CA LYS A 152 -12.72 -12.60 6.21
C LYS A 152 -11.92 -11.49 6.91
N MET A 153 -11.84 -10.32 6.26
CA MET A 153 -10.96 -9.22 6.67
C MET A 153 -11.35 -8.55 7.98
N ASP A 154 -12.46 -8.96 8.60
CA ASP A 154 -12.93 -8.59 9.94
C ASP A 154 -12.40 -9.55 11.04
N THR A 155 -11.74 -10.64 10.65
CA THR A 155 -11.16 -11.63 11.57
C THR A 155 -9.64 -11.57 11.56
N ARG A 156 -9.01 -11.93 12.68
CA ARG A 156 -7.54 -12.06 12.78
C ARG A 156 -7.02 -13.03 11.73
N GLU A 157 -7.61 -14.22 11.66
CA GLU A 157 -7.17 -15.30 10.79
C GLU A 157 -7.30 -14.91 9.32
N GLY A 158 -8.38 -14.22 8.94
CA GLY A 158 -8.57 -13.76 7.56
C GLY A 158 -7.57 -12.70 7.13
N VAL A 159 -7.21 -11.77 8.03
CA VAL A 159 -6.22 -10.73 7.72
C VAL A 159 -4.81 -11.31 7.62
N LEU A 160 -4.43 -12.25 8.50
CA LEU A 160 -3.14 -12.96 8.40
C LEU A 160 -3.07 -13.78 7.10
N ALA A 161 -4.11 -14.57 6.81
CA ALA A 161 -4.18 -15.39 5.61
C ALA A 161 -4.18 -14.58 4.31
N TYR A 162 -4.65 -13.33 4.33
CA TYR A 162 -4.60 -12.43 3.17
C TYR A 162 -3.17 -12.09 2.75
N PHE A 163 -2.26 -11.90 3.72
CA PHE A 163 -0.87 -11.54 3.44
C PHE A 163 0.06 -12.76 3.33
N GLN A 164 -0.26 -13.88 3.98
CA GLN A 164 0.63 -15.04 4.06
C GLN A 164 1.18 -15.51 2.70
N PRO A 165 0.37 -15.66 1.63
CA PRO A 165 0.89 -16.11 0.33
C PRO A 165 1.93 -15.16 -0.27
N LEU A 166 1.83 -13.85 0.01
CA LEU A 166 2.81 -12.87 -0.43
C LEU A 166 4.12 -13.02 0.35
N TRP A 167 4.05 -13.25 1.66
CA TRP A 167 5.23 -13.43 2.51
C TRP A 167 6.00 -14.69 2.18
N ASP A 168 5.29 -15.82 2.03
CA ASP A 168 5.88 -17.09 1.63
C ASP A 168 6.63 -16.94 0.29
N TRP A 169 6.00 -16.27 -0.67
CA TRP A 169 6.61 -16.01 -1.98
C TRP A 169 7.82 -15.09 -1.89
N ILE A 170 7.78 -14.01 -1.09
CA ILE A 170 8.92 -13.11 -0.92
C ILE A 170 10.09 -13.84 -0.24
N ASP A 171 9.83 -14.59 0.82
CA ASP A 171 10.86 -15.32 1.54
C ASP A 171 11.53 -16.38 0.64
N GLU A 172 10.75 -17.13 -0.15
CA GLU A 172 11.27 -18.05 -1.17
C GLU A 172 12.25 -17.35 -2.11
N LYS A 173 11.89 -16.18 -2.66
CA LYS A 173 12.78 -15.44 -3.58
C LYS A 173 14.03 -14.90 -2.90
N MET A 174 13.94 -14.49 -1.64
CA MET A 174 15.11 -14.02 -0.90
C MET A 174 16.07 -15.16 -0.51
N GLU A 175 15.56 -16.36 -0.25
CA GLU A 175 16.35 -17.58 -0.05
C GLU A 175 17.09 -18.00 -1.33
N GLU A 176 16.47 -17.80 -2.50
CA GLU A 176 17.10 -17.91 -3.82
C GLU A 176 18.16 -16.80 -4.09
N GLN A 177 18.43 -15.92 -3.11
CA GLN A 177 19.34 -14.77 -3.22
C GLN A 177 18.88 -13.72 -4.26
N ARG A 178 17.57 -13.67 -4.55
CA ARG A 178 16.99 -12.73 -5.49
C ARG A 178 16.42 -11.53 -4.74
N SER A 179 16.75 -10.32 -5.20
CA SER A 179 16.14 -9.12 -4.64
C SER A 179 14.72 -8.95 -5.19
N VAL A 180 13.85 -8.43 -4.33
CA VAL A 180 12.42 -8.27 -4.60
C VAL A 180 12.08 -6.78 -4.74
N LEU A 181 11.25 -6.43 -5.73
CA LEU A 181 10.66 -5.11 -5.87
C LEU A 181 9.16 -5.15 -5.56
N ILE A 182 8.74 -4.43 -4.54
CA ILE A 182 7.33 -4.14 -4.26
C ILE A 182 7.00 -2.80 -4.91
N HIS A 183 6.15 -2.77 -5.94
CA HIS A 183 5.86 -1.55 -6.67
C HIS A 183 4.38 -1.23 -6.85
N CYS A 184 4.12 0.06 -7.06
CA CYS A 184 2.86 0.55 -7.60
C CYS A 184 3.15 1.73 -8.55
N LEU A 185 2.20 2.64 -8.74
CA LEU A 185 2.44 3.80 -9.62
C LEU A 185 3.58 4.69 -9.10
N ALA A 186 3.44 5.27 -7.90
CA ALA A 186 4.46 6.16 -7.31
C ALA A 186 5.38 5.50 -6.28
N GLY A 187 5.06 4.28 -5.83
CA GLY A 187 5.77 3.63 -4.73
C GLY A 187 5.52 4.28 -3.36
N ALA A 188 4.36 4.91 -3.18
CA ALA A 188 4.02 5.69 -1.98
C ALA A 188 2.85 5.09 -1.18
N HIS A 189 1.75 4.77 -1.88
CA HIS A 189 0.49 4.34 -1.27
C HIS A 189 0.41 2.80 -1.22
N ARG A 190 -0.08 2.15 -2.27
CA ARG A 190 -0.22 0.67 -2.35
C ARG A 190 1.07 -0.10 -2.02
N ALA A 191 2.18 0.21 -2.70
CA ALA A 191 3.47 -0.42 -2.44
C ALA A 191 4.08 -0.01 -1.10
N GLY A 192 3.89 1.26 -0.69
CA GLY A 192 4.32 1.73 0.62
C GLY A 192 3.63 0.98 1.76
N THR A 193 2.31 0.81 1.67
CA THR A 193 1.50 -0.01 2.58
C THR A 193 1.99 -1.46 2.61
N THR A 194 2.23 -2.06 1.44
CA THR A 194 2.73 -3.44 1.36
C THR A 194 4.13 -3.55 2.00
N GLY A 195 5.03 -2.59 1.73
CA GLY A 195 6.35 -2.54 2.35
C GLY A 195 6.32 -2.29 3.86
N THR A 196 5.40 -1.47 4.35
CA THR A 196 5.16 -1.31 5.80
C THR A 196 4.69 -2.62 6.43
N ALA A 197 3.73 -3.31 5.82
CA ALA A 197 3.26 -4.62 6.30
C ALA A 197 4.39 -5.66 6.28
N PHE A 198 5.26 -5.63 5.26
CA PHE A 198 6.44 -6.48 5.19
C PHE A 198 7.40 -6.22 6.36
N LEU A 199 7.65 -4.97 6.74
CA LEU A 199 8.50 -4.66 7.91
C LEU A 199 7.88 -5.14 9.22
N MET A 200 6.55 -5.08 9.37
CA MET A 200 5.86 -5.63 10.53
C MET A 200 6.01 -7.15 10.62
N TYR A 201 5.94 -7.82 9.47
CA TYR A 201 6.16 -9.26 9.34
C TYR A 201 7.61 -9.65 9.63
N LYS A 202 8.56 -9.10 8.86
CA LYS A 202 9.94 -9.57 8.83
C LYS A 202 10.75 -9.18 10.08
N GLU A 203 10.50 -7.99 10.61
CA GLU A 203 11.23 -7.42 11.75
C GLU A 203 10.40 -7.40 13.04
N ASN A 204 9.23 -8.06 13.02
CA ASN A 204 8.32 -8.12 14.17
C ASN A 204 7.90 -6.73 14.71
N LEU A 205 7.92 -5.69 13.87
CA LEU A 205 7.71 -4.31 14.31
C LEU A 205 6.24 -4.02 14.63
N PRO A 206 5.95 -3.23 15.68
CA PRO A 206 4.64 -2.60 15.86
C PRO A 206 4.33 -1.65 14.69
N LEU A 207 3.05 -1.45 14.39
CA LEU A 207 2.59 -0.64 13.25
C LEU A 207 3.24 0.76 13.19
N GLU A 208 3.19 1.50 14.28
CA GLU A 208 3.74 2.87 14.34
C GLU A 208 5.25 2.91 14.05
N VAL A 209 5.98 1.90 14.57
CA VAL A 209 7.42 1.76 14.32
C VAL A 209 7.67 1.40 12.87
N ALA A 210 6.90 0.46 12.31
CA ALA A 210 7.03 0.08 10.91
C ALA A 210 6.73 1.24 9.93
N ILE A 211 5.72 2.06 10.21
CA ILE A 211 5.43 3.28 9.42
C ILE A 211 6.60 4.25 9.48
N SER A 212 7.12 4.52 10.68
CA SER A 212 8.24 5.45 10.89
C SER A 212 9.51 4.97 10.18
N THR A 213 9.83 3.68 10.32
CA THR A 213 10.96 3.02 9.64
C THR A 213 10.80 3.08 8.13
N ALA A 214 9.63 2.72 7.60
CA ALA A 214 9.35 2.78 6.17
C ALA A 214 9.52 4.20 5.60
N LYS A 215 9.01 5.23 6.30
CA LYS A 215 9.17 6.64 5.91
C LYS A 215 10.61 7.12 6.00
N THR A 216 11.39 6.61 6.95
CA THR A 216 12.83 6.95 7.04
C THR A 216 13.59 6.40 5.85
N LEU A 217 13.26 5.17 5.41
CA LEU A 217 13.90 4.49 4.28
C LEU A 217 13.41 5.01 2.93
N ARG A 218 12.13 5.37 2.82
CA ARG A 218 11.51 5.96 1.63
C ARG A 218 10.54 7.09 2.04
N PRO A 219 10.97 8.36 2.06
CA PRO A 219 10.20 9.49 2.59
C PRO A 219 8.83 9.75 1.98
N ILE A 220 8.57 9.24 0.77
CA ILE A 220 7.28 9.41 0.09
C ILE A 220 6.23 8.39 0.52
N ILE A 221 6.58 7.37 1.30
CA ILE A 221 5.62 6.37 1.78
C ILE A 221 4.53 7.08 2.59
N ASN A 222 3.28 6.88 2.16
CA ASN A 222 2.14 7.59 2.73
C ASN A 222 0.85 6.75 2.61
N PRO A 223 0.71 5.65 3.37
CA PRO A 223 -0.56 4.93 3.44
C PRO A 223 -1.71 5.90 3.78
N PHE A 224 -2.86 5.76 3.11
CA PHE A 224 -4.05 6.57 3.40
C PHE A 224 -5.32 5.75 3.19
N GLY A 225 -6.43 6.25 3.73
CA GLY A 225 -7.75 5.69 3.44
C GLY A 225 -7.88 4.24 3.88
N ARG A 226 -8.52 3.40 3.07
CA ARG A 226 -8.65 1.96 3.40
C ARG A 226 -7.32 1.22 3.58
N LEU A 227 -6.20 1.73 3.08
CA LEU A 227 -4.89 1.10 3.28
C LEU A 227 -4.36 1.29 4.71
N THR A 228 -4.70 2.38 5.40
CA THR A 228 -4.36 2.53 6.82
C THR A 228 -5.19 1.60 7.69
N THR A 229 -6.47 1.40 7.35
CA THR A 229 -7.33 0.42 8.01
C THR A 229 -6.76 -1.00 7.88
N LEU A 230 -6.28 -1.37 6.70
CA LEU A 230 -5.64 -2.68 6.48
C LEU A 230 -4.41 -2.87 7.37
N LEU A 231 -3.54 -1.86 7.48
CA LEU A 231 -2.35 -1.92 8.33
C LEU A 231 -2.69 -2.02 9.82
N ASP A 232 -3.70 -1.27 10.29
CA ASP A 232 -4.20 -1.36 11.66
C ASP A 232 -4.72 -2.77 11.97
N ARG A 233 -5.55 -3.34 11.09
CA ARG A 233 -6.06 -4.71 11.24
C ARG A 233 -4.92 -5.73 11.26
N TYR A 234 -3.95 -5.61 10.36
CA TYR A 234 -2.80 -6.52 10.31
C TYR A 234 -1.92 -6.41 11.55
N GLY A 235 -1.66 -5.19 12.04
CA GLY A 235 -0.90 -4.97 13.26
C GLY A 235 -1.56 -5.55 14.51
N LYS A 236 -2.88 -5.39 14.64
CA LYS A 236 -3.65 -6.01 15.72
C LYS A 236 -3.61 -7.53 15.63
N ALA A 237 -3.72 -8.09 14.42
CA ALA A 237 -3.66 -9.52 14.20
C ALA A 237 -2.30 -10.11 14.62
N LEU A 238 -1.20 -9.49 14.20
CA LEU A 238 0.16 -9.89 14.62
C LEU A 238 0.37 -9.76 16.13
N ALA A 239 -0.11 -8.68 16.74
CA ALA A 239 0.02 -8.47 18.19
C ALA A 239 -0.72 -9.54 19.00
N ALA A 240 -1.91 -9.96 18.55
CA ALA A 240 -2.67 -11.03 19.17
C ALA A 240 -1.94 -12.38 19.08
N THR A 241 -1.40 -12.74 17.91
CA THR A 241 -0.62 -13.99 17.76
C THR A 241 0.58 -14.04 18.71
N ARG A 242 1.28 -12.91 18.91
CA ARG A 242 2.41 -12.84 19.86
C ARG A 242 1.98 -13.01 21.31
N ALA A 243 0.79 -12.53 21.68
CA ALA A 243 0.26 -12.70 23.02
C ALA A 243 -0.04 -14.18 23.30
N ASP A 244 -0.66 -14.88 22.34
CA ASP A 244 -0.95 -16.31 22.44
C ASP A 244 0.35 -17.15 22.62
N GLU A 245 1.39 -16.87 21.82
CA GLU A 245 2.69 -17.55 21.91
C GLU A 245 3.40 -17.30 23.26
N GLY A 246 3.21 -16.12 23.85
CA GLY A 246 3.77 -15.77 25.15
C GLY A 246 3.06 -16.45 26.33
N GLU A 247 1.78 -16.81 26.18
CA GLU A 247 0.99 -17.52 27.19
C GLU A 247 1.17 -19.04 27.14
N GLU A 248 1.41 -19.64 25.97
CA GLU A 248 1.71 -21.07 25.84
C GLU A 248 3.14 -21.45 26.29
N GLY A 249 4.05 -20.47 26.34
CA GLY A 249 5.45 -20.65 26.76
C GLY A 249 5.75 -20.37 28.24
N ALA A 250 4.75 -19.96 29.03
CA ALA A 250 4.86 -19.59 30.46
C ALA A 250 4.26 -20.65 31.39
#